data_AF-B1I7N5-F1
#
_entry.id   AF-B1I7N5-F1
#
_cell.length_a   1.000
_cell.length_b   1.000
_cell.length_c   1.000
_cell.angle_alpha   90.00
_cell.angle_beta   90.00
_cell.angle_gamma   90.00
#
_symmetry.space_group_name_H-M   'P 1'
#
loop_
_entity.id
_entity.type
_entity.pdbx_description
1 polymer ?
#
loop_
_entity_poly.entity_id
_entity_poly.type
_entity_poly.pdbx_seq_one_letter_code
_entity_poly.pdbx_strand_id
1 'polypeptide(L)'
;MTSFKEQEPEKVAEFLDILDNLKDLPVLYIDETGINRYLYRPYAGAPRGEKVYDKISGRRFERTNEVEQKLNGSFLIRYIDSQIRE
;
A
#
# COMPACT_ATOMS: atom_id res chain seq x y z
N MET A 1 -8.18 -19.47 5.25
CA MET A 1 -8.95 -18.47 4.46
C MET A 1 -9.26 -17.32 5.39
N THR A 2 -8.67 -16.16 5.17
CA THR A 2 -8.84 -14.97 6.02
C THR A 2 -9.94 -14.10 5.45
N SER A 3 -11.11 -14.07 6.10
CA SER A 3 -12.20 -13.14 5.77
C SER A 3 -12.08 -11.89 6.63
N PHE A 4 -12.32 -10.71 6.05
CA PHE A 4 -12.40 -9.48 6.82
C PHE A 4 -13.70 -9.46 7.62
N LYS A 5 -13.68 -8.91 8.84
CA LYS A 5 -14.87 -8.88 9.71
C LYS A 5 -16.04 -8.09 9.12
N GLU A 6 -15.73 -7.12 8.26
CA GLU A 6 -16.69 -6.23 7.60
C GLU A 6 -17.23 -6.81 6.29
N GLN A 7 -16.73 -7.97 5.88
CA GLN A 7 -17.09 -8.57 4.61
C GLN A 7 -18.48 -9.22 4.70
N GLU A 8 -19.39 -8.72 3.88
CA GLU A 8 -20.73 -9.29 3.75
C GLU A 8 -20.73 -10.36 2.65
N PRO A 9 -20.94 -11.65 2.98
CA PRO A 9 -20.74 -12.75 2.04
C PRO A 9 -21.70 -12.71 0.85
N GLU A 10 -22.91 -12.19 1.03
CA GLU A 10 -23.91 -12.04 -0.04
C GLU A 10 -23.43 -11.06 -1.11
N LYS A 11 -22.92 -9.89 -0.71
CA LYS A 11 -22.35 -8.89 -1.63
C LYS A 11 -21.13 -9.40 -2.37
N VAL A 12 -20.32 -10.24 -1.71
CA VAL A 12 -19.15 -10.86 -2.34
C VAL A 12 -19.60 -11.86 -3.40
N ALA A 13 -20.62 -12.68 -3.12
CA ALA A 13 -21.15 -13.63 -4.08
C ALA A 13 -21.76 -12.94 -5.31
N GLU A 14 -22.56 -11.90 -5.11
CA GLU A 14 -23.14 -11.09 -6.19
C GLU A 14 -22.05 -10.45 -7.05
N PHE A 15 -21.02 -9.88 -6.42
CA PHE A 15 -19.91 -9.26 -7.13
C PHE A 15 -19.09 -10.26 -7.95
N LEU A 16 -18.88 -11.48 -7.42
CA LEU A 16 -18.17 -12.54 -8.15
C LEU A 16 -18.96 -13.04 -9.36
N ASP A 17 -20.29 -13.11 -9.27
CA ASP A 17 -21.15 -13.46 -10.41
C ASP A 17 -21.08 -12.41 -11.53
N ILE A 18 -21.09 -11.13 -11.17
CA ILE A 18 -20.86 -10.03 -12.12
C ILE A 18 -19.47 -10.15 -12.77
N LEU A 19 -18.42 -10.46 -12.00
CA LEU A 19 -17.08 -10.62 -12.53
C LEU A 19 -16.96 -11.79 -13.52
N ASP A 20 -17.66 -12.91 -13.30
CA ASP A 20 -17.61 -14.04 -14.24
C ASP A 20 -18.17 -13.68 -15.62
N ASN A 21 -19.18 -12.79 -15.66
CA ASN A 21 -19.73 -12.23 -16.89
C ASN A 21 -18.75 -11.30 -17.65
N LEU A 22 -17.67 -10.85 -16.99
CA LEU A 22 -16.69 -9.91 -17.54
C LEU A 22 -15.33 -10.56 -17.82
N LYS A 23 -15.20 -11.88 -17.68
CA LYS A 23 -13.92 -12.62 -17.76
C LYS A 23 -13.15 -12.46 -19.07
N ASP A 24 -13.85 -12.17 -20.17
CA ASP A 24 -13.25 -12.01 -21.49
C ASP A 24 -12.76 -10.58 -21.76
N LEU A 25 -13.02 -9.64 -20.85
CA LEU A 25 -12.58 -8.24 -20.97
C LEU A 25 -11.16 -8.06 -20.40
N PRO A 26 -10.37 -7.13 -20.97
CA PRO A 26 -9.09 -6.78 -20.39
C PRO A 26 -9.27 -6.16 -19.01
N VAL A 27 -8.56 -6.68 -18.02
CA VAL A 27 -8.66 -6.20 -16.64
C VAL A 27 -7.49 -5.27 -16.34
N LEU A 28 -7.84 -4.02 -16.01
CA LEU A 28 -6.91 -3.03 -15.47
C LEU A 28 -7.05 -3.02 -13.94
N TYR A 29 -6.05 -3.54 -13.25
CA TYR A 29 -5.93 -3.43 -11.80
C TYR A 29 -5.29 -2.10 -11.44
N ILE A 30 -5.93 -1.35 -10.55
CA ILE A 30 -5.39 -0.12 -9.98
C ILE A 30 -5.33 -0.34 -8.48
N ASP A 31 -4.15 -0.17 -7.90
CA ASP A 31 -3.96 -0.29 -6.46
C ASP A 31 -3.08 0.85 -5.94
N GLU A 32 -3.37 1.29 -4.72
CA GLU A 32 -2.56 2.26 -3.99
C GLU A 32 -1.96 1.58 -2.77
N THR A 33 -0.63 1.49 -2.75
CA THR A 33 0.12 1.02 -1.60
C THR A 33 0.85 2.19 -0.95
N GLY A 34 0.60 2.42 0.33
CA GLY A 34 1.34 3.43 1.10
C GLY A 34 2.35 2.82 2.06
N ILE A 35 3.62 3.11 1.83
CA ILE A 35 4.75 2.65 2.61
C ILE A 35 5.11 3.72 3.64
N ASN A 36 5.02 3.39 4.92
CA ASN A 36 5.45 4.27 5.99
C ASN A 36 6.93 3.98 6.32
N ARG A 37 7.78 5.01 6.25
CA ARG A 37 9.20 4.92 6.60
C ARG A 37 9.44 5.50 8.00
N TYR A 38 10.18 4.74 8.80
CA TYR A 38 10.63 5.20 10.12
C TYR A 38 11.54 6.44 10.00
N LEU A 39 11.44 7.32 10.98
CA LEU A 39 12.23 8.55 11.00
C LEU A 39 13.61 8.29 11.61
N TYR A 40 14.61 9.02 11.13
CA TYR A 40 15.92 9.03 11.77
C TYR A 40 15.82 9.62 13.20
N ARG A 41 16.30 8.87 14.20
CA ARG A 41 16.39 9.32 15.60
C ARG A 41 17.78 9.90 15.88
N PRO A 42 17.91 11.20 16.16
CA PRO A 42 19.21 11.82 16.45
C PRO A 42 19.85 11.33 17.76
N TYR A 43 19.02 10.97 18.75
CA TYR A 43 19.45 10.62 20.11
C TYR A 43 19.06 9.17 20.45
N ALA A 44 19.55 8.21 19.68
CA ALA A 44 19.42 6.79 19.97
C ALA A 44 20.80 6.16 20.17
N GLY A 45 20.89 5.20 21.09
CA GLY A 45 22.12 4.41 21.25
C GLY A 45 22.34 3.54 20.02
N ALA A 46 23.43 3.78 19.30
CA ALA A 46 23.84 2.99 18.13
C ALA A 46 25.36 2.77 18.13
N PRO A 47 25.87 1.70 17.52
CA PRO A 47 27.28 1.56 17.19
C PRO A 47 27.78 2.78 16.41
N ARG A 48 29.06 3.13 16.61
CA ARG A 48 29.66 4.31 15.99
C ARG A 48 29.58 4.20 14.45
N GLY A 49 28.84 5.13 13.83
CA GLY A 49 28.64 5.19 12.38
C GLY A 49 27.28 4.67 11.90
N GLU A 50 26.47 4.07 12.79
CA GLU A 50 25.15 3.57 12.44
C GLU A 50 24.05 4.58 12.73
N LYS A 51 23.10 4.72 11.79
CA LYS A 51 21.89 5.51 11.99
C LYS A 51 20.79 4.62 12.54
N VAL A 52 20.07 5.12 13.55
CA VAL A 52 18.88 4.45 14.07
C VAL A 52 17.64 5.07 13.45
N TYR A 53 16.80 4.22 12.86
CA TYR A 53 15.48 4.60 12.35
C TYR A 53 14.42 3.96 13.24
N ASP A 54 13.56 4.78 13.82
CA ASP A 54 12.51 4.29 14.73
C ASP A 54 11.34 5.27 14.77
N LYS A 55 10.24 4.87 15.42
CA LYS A 55 9.11 5.74 15.71
C LYS A 55 9.55 6.85 16.67
N ILE A 56 9.28 8.09 16.28
CA ILE A 56 9.43 9.26 17.14
C ILE A 56 8.05 9.66 17.64
N SER A 57 7.84 9.62 18.95
CA SER A 57 6.58 10.07 19.55
C SER A 57 6.30 11.52 19.17
N GLY A 58 5.06 11.84 18.78
CA GLY A 58 4.67 13.17 18.33
C GLY A 58 5.06 13.54 16.89
N ARG A 59 5.77 12.67 16.15
CA ARG A 59 6.06 12.89 14.73
C ARG A 59 5.35 11.87 13.84
N ARG A 60 4.88 12.32 12.68
CA ARG A 60 4.31 11.45 11.65
C ARG A 60 5.41 10.73 10.89
N PHE A 61 5.15 9.51 10.43
CA PHE A 61 6.06 8.80 9.54
C PHE A 61 6.15 9.54 8.20
N GLU A 62 7.32 9.46 7.57
CA GLU A 62 7.43 9.79 6.17
C GLU A 62 6.66 8.73 5.39
N ARG A 63 5.73 9.16 4.53
CA ARG A 63 4.89 8.24 3.77
C ARG A 63 5.19 8.39 2.30
N THR A 64 5.51 7.27 1.68
CA THR A 64 5.61 7.15 0.23
C THR A 64 4.35 6.43 -0.23
N ASN A 65 3.51 7.12 -0.97
CA ASN A 65 2.37 6.51 -1.65
C ASN A 65 2.82 6.06 -3.03
N GLU A 66 2.46 4.84 -3.39
CA GLU A 66 2.71 4.26 -4.69
C GLU A 66 1.37 3.85 -5.29
N VAL A 67 1.10 4.31 -6.50
CA VAL A 67 -0.07 3.90 -7.28
C VAL A 67 0.42 3.07 -8.45
N GLU A 68 -0.05 1.84 -8.53
CA GLU A 68 0.27 0.91 -9.61
C GLU A 68 -0.95 0.63 -10.48
N GLN A 69 -0.73 0.63 -11.80
CA GLN A 69 -1.71 0.17 -12.77
C GLN A 69 -1.15 -1.05 -13.51
N LYS A 70 -1.89 -2.16 -13.50
CA LYS A 70 -1.52 -3.41 -14.18
C LYS A 70 -2.60 -3.86 -15.15
N LEU A 71 -2.24 -4.08 -16.40
CA LEU A 71 -3.10 -4.64 -17.43
C LEU A 71 -2.71 -6.10 -17.65
N ASN A 72 -3.64 -7.04 -17.40
CA ASN A 72 -3.41 -8.47 -17.61
C ASN A 72 -2.10 -9.00 -16.96
N GLY A 73 -1.77 -8.48 -15.77
CA GLY A 73 -0.56 -8.83 -15.02
C GLY A 73 0.72 -8.08 -15.42
N SER A 74 0.70 -7.27 -16.48
CA SER A 74 1.83 -6.42 -16.89
C SER A 74 1.65 -4.99 -16.39
N PHE A 75 2.73 -4.37 -15.89
CA PHE A 75 2.71 -2.98 -15.45
C PHE A 75 2.46 -2.03 -16.62
N LEU A 76 1.50 -1.13 -16.45
CA LEU A 76 1.22 -0.06 -17.41
C LEU A 76 1.87 1.24 -16.92
N ILE A 77 1.55 1.65 -15.70
CA ILE A 77 1.98 2.92 -15.11
C ILE A 77 2.25 2.71 -13.63
N ARG A 78 3.30 3.36 -13.12
CA ARG A 78 3.61 3.45 -11.70
C ARG A 78 3.84 4.93 -11.36
N TYR A 79 3.14 5.41 -10.34
CA TYR A 79 3.31 6.76 -9.80
C TYR A 79 3.77 6.66 -8.35
N ILE A 80 4.77 7.45 -7.98
CA ILE A 80 5.33 7.48 -6.62
C ILE A 80 5.27 8.92 -6.14
N ASP A 81 4.58 9.14 -5.03
CA ASP A 81 4.54 10.41 -4.31
C ASP A 81 5.15 10.22 -2.93
N SER A 82 6.21 10.97 -2.64
CA SER A 82 6.86 10.94 -1.32
C SER A 82 6.56 12.24 -0.60
N GLN A 83 5.71 12.16 0.42
CA GLN A 83 5.32 13.31 1.22
C GLN A 83 6.19 13.33 2.49
N ILE A 84 7.19 14.20 2.52
CA ILE A 84 7.82 14.62 3.78
C ILE A 84 6.88 15.66 4.38
N ARG A 85 6.04 15.24 5.35
CA ARG A 85 5.23 16.18 6.12
C ARG A 85 6.11 16.76 7.23
N GLU A 86 6.54 18.01 7.07
CA GLU A 86 7.18 18.81 8.12
C GLU A 86 6.26 18.98 9.35
#